data_AF-E2BBI1-F1
#
_entry.id   AF-E2BBI1-F1
#
_cell.length_a   1.000
_cell.length_b   1.000
_cell.length_c   1.000
_cell.angle_alpha   90.00
_cell.angle_beta   90.00
_cell.angle_gamma   90.00
#
_symmetry.space_group_name_H-M   'P 1'
#
loop_
_entity.id
_entity.type
_entity.pdbx_description
1 polymer ?
#
loop_
_entity_poly.entity_id
_entity_poly.type
_entity_poly.pdbx_seq_one_letter_code
_entity_poly.pdbx_strand_id
1 'polypeptide(L)' 'LPLVAAVRAAKRGGVALGWPVVSVFLLAARPPQCYRCWSSGHTKSTCTASRDRSGLCYRCGRGGHTA' A
#
# COMPACT_ATOMS: atom_id res chain seq x y z
N LEU A 1 12.14 -3.71 11.30
CA LEU A 1 11.61 -2.79 10.26
C LEU A 1 11.64 -3.48 8.90
N PRO A 2 10.48 -3.70 8.25
CA PRO A 2 10.38 -4.44 6.99
C PRO A 2 11.21 -3.81 5.85
N LEU A 3 11.36 -2.49 5.83
CA LEU A 3 12.18 -1.79 4.83
C LEU A 3 13.66 -2.17 4.90
N VAL A 4 14.25 -2.20 6.10
CA VAL A 4 15.67 -2.54 6.29
C VAL A 4 15.95 -3.98 5.83
N ALA A 5 15.02 -4.89 6.12
CA ALA A 5 15.09 -6.27 5.65
C ALA A 5 15.01 -6.36 4.12
N ALA A 6 14.07 -5.65 3.49
CA ALA A 6 13.90 -5.61 2.04
C ALA A 6 15.15 -5.05 1.32
N VAL A 7 15.73 -3.96 1.84
CA VAL A 7 16.98 -3.38 1.29
C VAL A 7 18.14 -4.37 1.39
N ARG A 8 18.29 -5.06 2.53
CA ARG A 8 19.34 -6.07 2.71
C ARG A 8 19.16 -7.29 1.81
N ALA A 9 17.93 -7.69 1.51
CA ALA A 9 17.62 -8.79 0.59
C ALA A 9 17.94 -8.39 -0.85
N ALA A 10 17.50 -7.22 -1.29
CA ALA A 10 17.77 -6.71 -2.63
C ALA A 10 19.28 -6.51 -2.90
N LYS A 11 20.03 -5.95 -1.94
CA LYS A 11 21.49 -5.79 -2.05
C LYS A 11 22.25 -7.11 -2.15
N ARG A 12 21.71 -8.19 -1.59
CA ARG A 12 22.28 -9.55 -1.66
C ARG A 12 21.89 -10.30 -2.94
N GLY A 13 21.14 -9.66 -3.84
CA GLY A 13 20.67 -10.27 -5.08
C GLY A 13 19.47 -11.21 -4.91
N GLY A 14 18.89 -11.32 -3.70
CA GLY A 14 17.75 -12.20 -3.46
C GLY A 14 17.68 -12.79 -2.05
N VAL A 15 16.73 -13.71 -1.89
CA VAL A 15 16.51 -14.49 -0.67
C VAL A 15 16.58 -15.98 -1.01
N ALA A 16 17.36 -16.74 -0.25
CA ALA A 16 17.41 -18.19 -0.36
C ALA A 16 16.20 -18.82 0.35
N LEU A 17 15.48 -19.69 -0.34
CA LEU A 17 14.35 -20.47 0.19
C LEU A 17 14.75 -21.95 0.32
N GLY A 18 15.89 -22.21 0.97
CA GLY A 18 16.57 -23.50 0.94
C GLY A 18 17.64 -23.52 -0.16
N TRP A 19 17.50 -24.42 -1.13
CA TRP A 19 18.41 -24.47 -2.29
C TRP A 19 18.17 -23.42 -3.39
N PRO A 20 16.93 -22.94 -3.66
CA PRO A 20 16.75 -21.91 -4.68
C PRO A 20 16.96 -20.51 -4.09
N VAL A 21 17.61 -19.64 -4.86
CA VAL A 21 17.71 -18.20 -4.59
C VAL A 21 16.71 -17.47 -5.47
N VAL A 22 15.85 -16.67 -4.85
CA VAL A 22 14.85 -15.86 -5.54
C VAL A 22 15.27 -14.39 -5.51
N SER A 23 15.37 -13.77 -6.68
CA SER A 23 15.72 -12.35 -6.81
C SER A 23 14.67 -11.45 -6.17
N VAL A 24 15.13 -10.41 -5.46
CA VAL A 24 14.26 -9.41 -4.83
C VAL A 24 14.57 -8.05 -5.45
N PHE A 25 13.54 -7.40 -5.96
CA PHE A 25 13.61 -6.05 -6.52
C PHE A 25 12.91 -5.07 -5.58
N LEU A 26 13.55 -3.91 -5.32
CA LEU A 26 12.91 -2.85 -4.56
C LEU A 26 11.90 -2.12 -5.45
N LEU A 27 10.64 -2.12 -5.01
CA LEU A 27 9.60 -1.34 -5.66
C LEU A 27 9.62 0.11 -5.15
N ALA A 28 9.21 1.03 -6.02
CA ALA A 28 8.96 2.41 -5.61
C ALA A 28 7.93 2.45 -4.48
N ALA A 29 8.05 3.44 -3.60
CA ALA A 29 7.09 3.65 -2.54
C ALA A 29 5.69 3.87 -3.13
N ARG A 30 4.72 3.04 -2.74
CA ARG A 30 3.33 3.23 -3.14
C ARG A 30 2.82 4.52 -2.48
N PRO A 31 2.26 5.48 -3.25
CA PRO A 31 1.70 6.68 -2.66
C PRO A 31 0.56 6.32 -1.68
N PRO A 32 0.41 7.07 -0.57
CA PRO A 32 -0.65 6.79 0.39
C PRO A 32 -2.02 6.96 -0.26
N GLN A 33 -2.92 6.01 -0.01
CA GLN A 33 -4.30 6.05 -0.49
C GLN A 33 -5.20 6.65 0.60
N CYS A 34 -5.99 7.66 0.23
CA CYS A 34 -6.97 8.24 1.13
C CYS A 34 -8.30 7.50 1.02
N TYR A 35 -8.66 6.73 2.05
CA TYR A 35 -9.96 6.03 2.08
C TYR A 35 -11.17 6.93 2.38
N ARG A 36 -10.94 8.21 2.69
CA ARG A 36 -12.00 9.22 2.84
C ARG A 36 -12.47 9.76 1.50
N CYS A 37 -11.55 10.16 0.62
CA CYS A 37 -11.90 10.78 -0.66
C CYS A 37 -11.58 9.91 -1.89
N TRP A 38 -10.87 8.79 -1.69
CA TRP A 38 -10.39 7.84 -2.70
C TRP A 38 -9.29 8.33 -3.63
N SER A 39 -8.67 9.46 -3.30
CA SER A 39 -7.48 9.96 -4.00
C SER A 39 -6.18 9.43 -3.39
N SER A 40 -5.11 9.39 -4.18
CA SER A 40 -3.76 9.05 -3.75
C SER A 40 -2.94 10.29 -3.36
N GLY A 41 -1.85 10.09 -2.63
CA GLY A 41 -0.90 11.13 -2.23
C GLY A 41 -1.11 11.68 -0.83
N HIS A 42 -2.18 11.28 -0.13
CA HIS A 42 -2.43 11.66 1.27
C HIS A 42 -3.20 10.57 2.03
N THR A 43 -3.26 10.70 3.36
CA THR A 43 -4.03 9.80 4.24
C THR A 43 -5.32 10.47 4.70
N LYS A 44 -6.21 9.73 5.39
CA LYS A 44 -7.46 10.29 5.93
C LYS A 44 -7.22 11.49 6.87
N SER A 45 -6.14 11.47 7.65
CA SER A 45 -5.81 12.53 8.61
C SER A 45 -5.42 13.86 7.94
N THR A 46 -4.85 13.82 6.75
CA THR A 46 -4.42 15.01 5.99
C THR A 46 -5.36 15.37 4.84
N CYS A 47 -6.54 14.75 4.79
CA CYS A 47 -7.50 14.93 3.71
C CYS A 47 -8.28 16.24 3.84
N THR A 48 -8.16 17.11 2.84
CA THR A 48 -8.87 18.40 2.72
C THR A 48 -10.11 18.33 1.84
N ALA A 49 -10.43 17.16 1.28
CA ALA A 49 -11.58 17.01 0.40
C ALA A 49 -12.90 17.20 1.16
N SER A 50 -13.81 17.98 0.59
CA SER A 50 -15.15 18.23 1.15
C SER A 50 -16.00 16.95 1.18
N ARG A 51 -15.89 16.10 0.16
CA ARG A 51 -16.69 14.88 0.03
C ARG A 51 -16.08 13.72 0.80
N ASP A 52 -16.83 13.23 1.78
CA ASP A 52 -16.52 12.00 2.51
C ASP A 52 -17.21 10.79 1.88
N ARG A 53 -16.41 9.78 1.51
CA ARG A 53 -16.83 8.49 0.95
C ARG A 53 -16.44 7.33 1.86
N SER A 54 -16.02 7.60 3.11
CA SER A 54 -15.55 6.56 4.03
C SER A 54 -16.63 5.57 4.48
N GLY A 55 -17.91 5.96 4.39
CA GLY A 55 -19.06 5.08 4.62
C GLY A 55 -19.52 4.29 3.38
N LEU A 56 -18.82 4.42 2.25
CA LEU A 56 -19.14 3.72 1.01
C LEU A 56 -18.15 2.60 0.78
N CYS A 57 -18.60 1.51 0.16
CA CYS A 57 -17.72 0.44 -0.25
C CYS A 57 -16.68 0.94 -1.25
N TYR A 58 -15.41 0.76 -0.91
CA TYR A 58 -14.28 1.23 -1.72
C TYR A 58 -14.19 0.55 -3.09
N ARG A 59 -14.85 -0.61 -3.28
CA ARG A 59 -14.89 -1.33 -4.55
C ARG A 59 -16.00 -0.83 -5.47
N CYS A 60 -17.19 -0.51 -4.94
CA CYS A 60 -18.39 -0.33 -5.76
C CYS A 60 -19.10 1.03 -5.62
N GLY A 61 -18.71 1.91 -4.70
CA GLY A 61 -19.36 3.23 -4.59
C GLY A 61 -20.58 3.30 -3.68
N ARG A 62 -21.10 2.16 -3.18
CA ARG A 62 -22.41 2.09 -2.53
C ARG A 62 -22.29 1.84 -1.03
N GLY A 63 -23.24 2.38 -0.26
CA GLY A 63 -23.40 2.07 1.16
C GLY A 63 -24.17 0.76 1.39
N GLY A 64 -24.42 0.44 2.66
CA GLY A 64 -25.24 -0.71 3.06
C GLY A 64 -24.51 -2.05 3.12
N HIS A 65 -23.19 -2.08 2.96
CA HIS A 65 -22.37 -3.27 3.15
C HIS A 65 -20.93 -2.91 3.55
N THR A 66 -20.24 -3.86 4.18
CA THR A 66 -18.79 -3.82 4.37
C THR A 66 -18.12 -4.33 3.09
N ALA A 67 -17.04 -3.66 2.68
CA ALA A 67 -16.32 -3.93 1.45
C ALA A 67 -15.48 -5.21 1.50
#